data_AF-A0A7M5XLT2-F1
#
_entry.id   AF-A0A7M5XLT2-F1
#
_cell.length_a   1.000
_cell.length_b   1.000
_cell.length_c   1.000
_cell.angle_alpha   90.00
_cell.angle_beta   90.00
_cell.angle_gamma   90.00
#
_symmetry.space_group_name_H-M   'P 1'
#
loop_
_entity.id
_entity.type
_entity.pdbx_description
1 polymer ?
#
loop_
_entity_poly.entity_id
_entity_poly.type
_entity_poly.pdbx_seq_one_letter_code
_entity_poly.pdbx_strand_id
1 'polypeptide(L)'
;TTSATHKAPSSTTSNLSKPTQSESDHDTESDSESEPDVPMIEEEQPKGPGQFASWSKSITLIFISEYEKNYENFHTGRYRKKEVWEMIHQGIKRTIKSGNPVPSATQCKTKWRTLTKAYNGVMINNRKQSGATRVTCKFYDE
;
A
#
# COMPACT_ATOMS: atom_id res chain seq x y z
N THR A 1 -18.48 45.71 43.12
CA THR A 1 -19.87 45.82 43.62
C THR A 1 -20.79 45.16 42.62
N THR A 2 -21.36 44.01 43.02
CA THR A 2 -22.67 43.39 42.65
C THR A 2 -23.06 43.27 41.16
N SER A 3 -23.69 42.23 40.62
CA SER A 3 -24.18 40.90 41.05
C SER A 3 -24.91 40.30 39.82
N ALA A 4 -24.92 38.96 39.70
CA ALA A 4 -26.03 38.06 39.32
C ALA A 4 -26.89 38.31 38.05
N THR A 5 -27.58 37.39 37.37
CA THR A 5 -27.71 35.91 37.21
C THR A 5 -28.90 35.75 36.22
N HIS A 6 -29.12 34.54 35.67
CA HIS A 6 -30.36 34.01 35.04
C HIS A 6 -30.51 34.36 33.53
N LYS A 7 -30.99 33.51 32.62
CA LYS A 7 -31.97 32.42 32.72
C LYS A 7 -31.99 31.65 31.37
N ALA A 8 -32.11 30.33 31.38
CA ALA A 8 -32.65 29.57 30.23
C ALA A 8 -34.17 29.82 30.11
N PRO A 9 -34.81 29.57 28.95
CA PRO A 9 -35.61 28.34 28.90
C PRO A 9 -35.68 27.64 27.52
N SER A 10 -35.90 26.33 27.63
CA SER A 10 -36.34 25.36 26.63
C SER A 10 -37.75 25.64 26.08
N SER A 11 -38.05 25.10 24.90
CA SER A 11 -39.25 24.26 24.56
C SER A 11 -39.53 24.33 23.05
N THR A 12 -39.49 23.21 22.30
CA THR A 12 -40.62 22.28 21.99
C THR A 12 -41.61 22.94 21.00
N THR A 13 -41.87 22.44 19.79
CA THR A 13 -42.80 21.34 19.43
C THR A 13 -42.54 20.93 17.95
N SER A 14 -42.27 19.66 17.62
CA SER A 14 -43.23 18.58 17.26
C SER A 14 -44.03 18.78 15.96
N ASN A 15 -43.81 17.89 14.98
CA ASN A 15 -44.78 16.91 14.43
C ASN A 15 -44.33 16.45 13.03
N LEU A 16 -43.97 15.18 12.80
CA LEU A 16 -44.81 13.97 12.72
C LEU A 16 -45.62 13.91 11.42
N SER A 17 -45.22 13.02 10.50
CA SER A 17 -46.07 11.95 9.94
C SER A 17 -45.26 10.97 9.07
N LYS A 18 -45.39 9.67 9.43
CA LYS A 18 -45.06 8.40 8.75
C LYS A 18 -46.15 8.13 7.66
N PRO A 19 -46.28 6.93 7.03
CA PRO A 19 -45.36 5.83 6.72
C PRO A 19 -45.48 5.36 5.23
N THR A 20 -44.55 4.53 4.71
CA THR A 20 -44.88 3.52 3.67
C THR A 20 -44.00 2.29 3.86
N GLN A 21 -44.64 1.13 3.97
CA GLN A 21 -44.06 -0.21 3.97
C GLN A 21 -43.65 -0.62 2.56
N SER A 22 -42.55 -1.35 2.45
CA SER A 22 -42.32 -2.30 1.36
C SER A 22 -41.55 -3.46 1.96
N GLU A 23 -42.28 -4.54 2.17
CA GLU A 23 -41.77 -5.86 2.47
C GLU A 23 -41.21 -6.46 1.17
N SER A 24 -40.03 -7.04 1.24
CA SER A 24 -39.57 -8.01 0.26
C SER A 24 -38.64 -8.99 0.97
N ASP A 25 -39.21 -10.16 1.24
CA ASP A 25 -38.50 -11.36 1.67
C ASP A 25 -37.55 -11.83 0.57
N HIS A 26 -36.31 -12.15 0.94
CA HIS A 26 -35.44 -12.99 0.13
C HIS A 26 -34.59 -13.84 1.09
N ASP A 27 -35.12 -15.01 1.43
CA ASP A 27 -34.39 -16.11 2.04
C ASP A 27 -33.52 -16.83 1.00
N THR A 28 -32.48 -17.51 1.50
CA THR A 28 -31.74 -18.63 0.86
C THR A 28 -30.72 -18.16 -0.20
N GLU A 29 -29.46 -18.56 -0.25
CA GLU A 29 -28.74 -19.69 0.35
C GLU A 29 -27.25 -19.36 0.45
N SER A 30 -26.58 -20.14 1.28
CA SER A 30 -25.15 -20.40 1.28
C SER A 30 -24.61 -20.71 -0.13
N ASP A 31 -23.52 -20.07 -0.55
CA ASP A 31 -22.48 -20.86 -1.21
C ASP A 31 -21.08 -20.34 -0.92
N SER A 32 -20.25 -21.32 -0.58
CA SER A 32 -18.88 -21.19 -0.17
C SER A 32 -18.03 -21.58 -1.37
N GLU A 33 -17.80 -20.65 -2.30
CA GLU A 33 -16.87 -20.89 -3.40
C GLU A 33 -15.58 -20.09 -3.19
N SER A 34 -14.63 -20.78 -2.55
CA SER A 34 -13.25 -20.89 -3.01
C SER A 34 -12.80 -19.81 -3.99
N GLU A 35 -12.22 -18.71 -3.48
CA GLU A 35 -11.43 -17.83 -4.34
C GLU A 35 -10.33 -18.70 -5.00
N PRO A 36 -10.31 -18.81 -6.34
CA PRO A 36 -9.23 -19.53 -7.00
C PRO A 36 -7.92 -18.82 -6.68
N ASP A 37 -6.95 -19.60 -6.21
CA ASP A 37 -5.55 -19.22 -6.12
C ASP A 37 -5.11 -18.80 -7.52
N VAL A 38 -5.24 -17.50 -7.83
CA VAL A 38 -4.81 -16.94 -9.10
C VAL A 38 -3.31 -17.13 -9.10
N PRO A 39 -2.76 -18.02 -9.95
CA PRO A 39 -1.32 -18.13 -10.06
C PRO A 39 -0.82 -16.74 -10.39
N MET A 40 0.12 -16.23 -9.59
CA MET A 40 0.82 -14.99 -9.89
C MET A 40 1.31 -15.09 -11.33
N ILE A 41 0.57 -14.48 -12.25
CA ILE A 41 1.05 -14.21 -13.58
C ILE A 41 2.16 -13.21 -13.34
N GLU A 42 3.38 -13.72 -13.36
CA GLU A 42 4.56 -12.94 -13.66
C GLU A 42 4.28 -12.34 -15.03
N GLU A 43 3.70 -11.14 -15.01
CA GLU A 43 3.35 -10.38 -16.19
C GLU A 43 4.69 -10.02 -16.87
N GLU A 44 5.19 -10.95 -17.69
CA GLU A 44 6.29 -10.69 -18.62
C GLU A 44 5.79 -9.67 -19.64
N GLN A 45 5.93 -8.41 -19.24
CA GLN A 45 5.84 -7.27 -20.12
C GLN A 45 6.83 -7.45 -21.28
N PRO A 46 6.43 -7.17 -22.54
CA PRO A 46 7.27 -7.42 -23.70
C PRO A 46 8.58 -6.62 -23.62
N LYS A 47 9.69 -7.36 -23.61
CA LYS A 47 11.06 -6.84 -23.53
C LYS A 47 11.46 -6.18 -24.85
N GLY A 48 11.23 -4.87 -24.95
CA GLY A 48 11.90 -4.02 -25.92
C GLY A 48 13.40 -3.90 -25.59
N PRO A 49 14.26 -3.68 -26.60
CA PRO A 49 15.71 -3.57 -26.38
C PRO A 49 16.04 -2.34 -25.52
N GLY A 50 16.68 -2.57 -24.37
CA GLY A 50 17.09 -1.51 -23.42
C GLY A 50 16.36 -1.50 -22.06
N GLN A 51 15.46 -2.46 -21.81
CA GLN A 51 14.76 -2.55 -20.52
C GLN A 51 15.67 -3.09 -19.41
N PHE A 52 15.63 -2.47 -18.23
CA PHE A 52 16.27 -2.97 -17.01
C PHE A 52 15.87 -4.43 -16.77
N ALA A 53 16.85 -5.33 -16.84
CA ALA A 53 16.62 -6.76 -17.00
C ALA A 53 16.34 -7.50 -15.68
N SER A 54 16.91 -7.07 -14.55
CA SER A 54 16.74 -7.76 -13.28
C SER A 54 17.14 -6.93 -12.05
N TRP A 55 16.44 -7.16 -10.95
CA TRP A 55 16.77 -6.63 -9.61
C TRP A 55 17.74 -7.58 -8.91
N SER A 56 19.03 -7.22 -8.85
CA SER A 56 19.97 -7.92 -7.96
C SER A 56 19.79 -7.49 -6.50
N LYS A 57 20.35 -8.27 -5.55
CA LYS A 57 20.49 -7.87 -4.13
C LYS A 57 21.02 -6.46 -4.00
N SER A 58 22.17 -6.19 -4.63
CA SER A 58 22.87 -4.91 -4.52
C SER A 58 22.01 -3.74 -4.99
N ILE A 59 21.31 -3.89 -6.12
CA ILE A 59 20.41 -2.86 -6.65
C ILE A 59 19.20 -2.67 -5.72
N THR A 60 18.66 -3.76 -5.17
CA THR A 60 17.53 -3.72 -4.23
C THR A 60 17.91 -2.99 -2.94
N LEU A 61 19.10 -3.25 -2.39
CA LEU A 61 19.61 -2.55 -1.20
C LEU A 61 19.83 -1.06 -1.45
N ILE A 62 20.43 -0.69 -2.59
CA ILE A 62 20.59 0.71 -3.00
C ILE A 62 19.22 1.38 -3.12
N PHE A 63 18.25 0.70 -3.75
CA PHE A 63 16.90 1.20 -3.89
C PHE A 63 16.20 1.44 -2.54
N ILE A 64 16.28 0.49 -1.61
CA ILE A 64 15.68 0.63 -0.27
C ILE A 64 16.33 1.81 0.46
N SER A 65 17.66 1.95 0.39
CA SER A 65 18.37 3.08 1.00
C SER A 65 17.94 4.43 0.41
N GLU A 66 17.81 4.53 -0.91
CA GLU A 66 17.31 5.76 -1.54
C GLU A 66 15.85 6.03 -1.25
N TYR A 67 15.02 4.99 -1.12
CA TYR A 67 13.63 5.14 -0.70
C TYR A 67 13.53 5.73 0.71
N GLU A 68 14.32 5.22 1.65
CA GLU A 68 14.36 5.69 3.04
C GLU A 68 14.75 7.18 3.12
N LYS A 69 15.81 7.60 2.40
CA LYS A 69 16.22 9.02 2.32
C LYS A 69 15.13 9.95 1.80
N ASN A 70 14.24 9.42 0.95
CA ASN A 70 13.17 10.18 0.32
C ASN A 70 11.79 9.91 0.95
N TYR A 71 11.72 9.18 2.06
CA TYR A 71 10.47 8.76 2.69
C TYR A 71 9.59 9.97 3.06
N GLU A 72 10.18 10.98 3.70
CA GLU A 72 9.48 12.21 4.10
C GLU A 72 8.92 12.97 2.88
N ASN A 73 9.61 12.93 1.75
CA ASN A 73 9.17 13.62 0.53
C ASN A 73 7.85 13.05 -0.02
N PHE A 74 7.50 11.80 0.32
CA PHE A 74 6.19 11.24 -0.02
C PHE A 74 5.03 11.79 0.82
N HIS A 75 5.32 12.35 2.00
CA HIS A 75 4.32 12.69 3.03
C HIS A 75 4.18 14.19 3.26
N THR A 76 5.23 14.97 2.98
CA THR A 76 5.24 16.44 3.18
C THR A 76 4.31 17.21 2.25
N GLY A 77 3.82 16.60 1.17
CA GLY A 77 2.99 17.26 0.15
C GLY A 77 3.72 18.29 -0.72
N ARG A 78 5.00 18.57 -0.43
CA ARG A 78 5.85 19.50 -1.19
C ARG A 78 6.15 19.00 -2.61
N TYR A 79 6.23 17.69 -2.78
CA TYR A 79 6.55 17.03 -4.04
C TYR A 79 5.40 16.13 -4.48
N ARG A 80 5.15 16.09 -5.79
CA ARG A 80 4.27 15.06 -6.34
C ARG A 80 4.96 13.71 -6.19
N LYS A 81 4.20 12.64 -5.90
CA LYS A 81 4.76 11.28 -5.77
C LYS A 81 5.61 10.87 -6.98
N LYS A 82 5.23 11.28 -8.19
CA LYS A 82 6.01 11.04 -9.42
C LYS A 82 7.42 11.64 -9.32
N GLU A 83 7.55 12.86 -8.83
CA GLU A 83 8.83 13.55 -8.68
C GLU A 83 9.71 12.86 -7.66
N VAL A 84 9.13 12.39 -6.55
CA VAL A 84 9.87 11.63 -5.53
C VAL A 84 10.43 10.32 -6.11
N TRP A 85 9.66 9.62 -6.95
CA TRP A 85 10.18 8.42 -7.66
C TRP A 85 11.32 8.76 -8.63
N GLU A 86 11.28 9.92 -9.28
CA GLU A 86 12.39 10.39 -10.12
C GLU A 86 13.63 10.73 -9.27
N MET A 87 13.46 11.35 -8.10
CA MET A 87 14.56 11.61 -7.18
C MET A 87 15.25 10.32 -6.75
N ILE A 88 14.47 9.29 -6.43
CA ILE A 88 14.99 7.95 -6.11
C ILE A 88 15.74 7.34 -7.30
N HIS A 89 15.17 7.39 -8.51
CA HIS A 89 15.85 6.93 -9.73
C HIS A 89 17.21 7.62 -9.91
N GLN A 90 17.27 8.94 -9.74
CA GLN A 90 18.52 9.70 -9.83
C GLN A 90 19.51 9.32 -8.72
N GLY A 91 19.03 9.07 -7.50
CA GLY A 91 19.84 8.57 -6.40
C GLY A 91 20.48 7.22 -6.70
N ILE A 92 19.71 6.28 -7.24
CA ILE A 92 20.20 4.97 -7.68
C ILE A 92 21.23 5.14 -8.80
N LYS A 93 20.92 5.93 -9.82
CA LYS A 93 21.81 6.19 -10.96
C LYS A 93 23.19 6.71 -10.53
N ARG A 94 23.25 7.53 -9.48
CA ARG A 94 24.51 8.06 -8.93
C ARG A 94 25.30 7.04 -8.11
N THR A 95 24.59 6.14 -7.42
CA THR A 95 25.20 5.21 -6.46
C THR A 95 25.64 3.90 -7.12
N ILE A 96 24.95 3.51 -8.20
CA ILE A 96 25.19 2.25 -8.88
C ILE A 96 26.54 2.26 -9.60
N LYS A 97 27.26 1.13 -9.55
CA LYS A 97 28.56 0.99 -10.24
C LYS A 97 28.34 0.95 -11.76
N SER A 98 29.25 1.58 -12.51
CA SER A 98 29.29 1.57 -13.97
C SER A 98 29.15 0.14 -14.51
N GLY A 99 28.28 -0.05 -15.52
CA GLY A 99 27.99 -1.34 -16.14
C GLY A 99 26.78 -2.09 -15.57
N ASN A 100 26.21 -1.67 -14.43
CA ASN A 100 24.94 -2.22 -13.96
C ASN A 100 23.74 -1.49 -14.58
N PRO A 101 22.63 -2.20 -14.86
CA PRO A 101 21.43 -1.58 -15.39
C PRO A 101 20.76 -0.69 -14.34
N VAL A 102 20.30 0.48 -14.75
CA VAL A 102 19.61 1.45 -13.87
C VAL A 102 18.10 1.28 -14.02
N PRO A 103 17.35 0.97 -12.94
CA PRO A 103 15.91 0.86 -13.01
C PRO A 103 15.29 2.26 -13.19
N SER A 104 14.26 2.37 -14.03
CA SER A 104 13.48 3.60 -14.17
C SER A 104 12.62 3.90 -12.93
N ALA A 105 12.15 5.14 -12.79
CA ALA A 105 11.25 5.54 -11.71
C ALA A 105 9.97 4.69 -11.63
N THR A 106 9.40 4.32 -12.79
CA THR A 106 8.23 3.43 -12.86
C THR A 106 8.56 2.04 -12.31
N GLN A 107 9.72 1.49 -12.67
CA GLN A 107 10.17 0.19 -12.17
C GLN A 107 10.43 0.22 -10.67
N CYS A 108 11.00 1.32 -10.15
CA CYS A 108 11.18 1.53 -8.71
C CYS A 108 9.84 1.49 -7.96
N LYS A 109 8.82 2.19 -8.48
CA LYS A 109 7.47 2.17 -7.92
C LYS A 109 6.87 0.76 -7.92
N THR A 110 6.99 0.03 -9.03
CA THR A 110 6.48 -1.35 -9.12
C THR A 110 7.20 -2.26 -8.12
N LYS A 111 8.53 -2.20 -8.04
CA LYS A 111 9.33 -2.97 -7.08
C LYS A 111 8.94 -2.67 -5.64
N TRP A 112 8.69 -1.41 -5.29
CA TRP A 112 8.24 -1.04 -3.94
C TRP A 112 6.93 -1.72 -3.55
N ARG A 113 5.95 -1.75 -4.47
CA ARG A 113 4.67 -2.43 -4.24
C ARG A 113 4.86 -3.92 -4.01
N THR A 114 5.72 -4.56 -4.79
CA THR A 114 6.03 -5.99 -4.62
C THR A 114 6.72 -6.26 -3.28
N LEU A 115 7.73 -5.47 -2.90
CA LEU A 115 8.44 -5.62 -1.63
C LEU A 115 7.51 -5.44 -0.42
N THR A 116 6.70 -4.39 -0.43
CA THR A 116 5.75 -4.12 0.66
C THR A 116 4.65 -5.18 0.76
N LYS A 117 4.11 -5.66 -0.37
CA LYS A 117 3.15 -6.77 -0.38
C LYS A 117 3.77 -8.05 0.20
N ALA A 118 4.99 -8.40 -0.22
CA ALA A 118 5.69 -9.58 0.27
C ALA A 118 5.98 -9.47 1.78
N TYR A 119 6.50 -8.33 2.23
CA TYR A 119 6.76 -8.06 3.65
C TYR A 119 5.49 -8.16 4.49
N ASN A 120 4.40 -7.53 4.05
CA ASN A 120 3.12 -7.59 4.76
C ASN A 120 2.54 -9.01 4.78
N GLY A 121 2.70 -9.78 3.71
CA GLY A 121 2.29 -11.20 3.67
C GLY A 121 3.01 -12.03 4.74
N VAL A 122 4.34 -11.85 4.87
CA VAL A 122 5.13 -12.50 5.92
C VAL A 122 4.69 -12.05 7.31
N MET A 123 4.48 -10.75 7.52
CA MET A 123 4.02 -10.19 8.80
C MET A 123 2.64 -10.72 9.20
N ILE A 124 1.68 -10.77 8.28
CA ILE A 124 0.33 -11.30 8.52
C ILE A 124 0.40 -12.80 8.86
N ASN A 125 1.19 -13.58 8.12
CA ASN A 125 1.35 -15.00 8.38
C ASN A 125 1.95 -15.25 9.77
N ASN A 126 2.96 -14.48 10.16
CA ASN A 126 3.62 -14.63 11.47
C ASN A 126 2.78 -14.08 12.64
N ARG A 127 1.85 -13.16 12.38
CA ARG A 127 0.91 -12.62 13.39
C ARG A 127 -0.26 -13.56 13.65
N LYS A 128 -0.69 -14.35 12.67
CA LYS A 128 -1.67 -15.41 12.89
C LYS A 128 -1.04 -16.45 13.81
N GLN A 129 -1.53 -16.58 15.05
CA GLN A 129 -1.25 -17.72 15.94
C GLN A 129 -1.90 -19.01 15.39
N SER A 130 -1.64 -19.33 14.13
CA SER A 130 -1.95 -20.63 13.55
C SER A 130 -0.66 -21.42 13.60
N GLY A 131 -0.71 -22.70 13.94
CA GLY A 131 0.45 -23.61 14.01
C GLY A 131 1.15 -23.87 12.66
N ALA A 132 1.21 -22.87 11.78
CA ALA A 132 1.91 -22.88 10.52
C ALA A 132 3.39 -22.50 10.73
N THR A 133 4.27 -23.24 10.04
CA THR A 133 5.72 -23.05 10.04
C THR A 133 6.10 -21.60 9.75
N ARG A 134 7.01 -21.02 10.55
CA ARG A 134 7.54 -19.67 10.35
C ARG A 134 8.10 -19.53 8.94
N VAL A 135 7.58 -18.57 8.16
CA VAL A 135 8.07 -18.30 6.80
C VAL A 135 9.10 -17.19 6.89
N THR A 136 10.34 -17.49 6.50
CA THR A 136 11.41 -16.50 6.32
C THR A 136 11.21 -15.76 5.00
N CYS A 137 11.46 -14.44 5.03
CA CYS A 137 11.40 -13.61 3.84
C CYS A 137 12.47 -14.08 2.84
N LYS A 138 12.05 -14.51 1.64
CA LYS A 138 12.96 -14.98 0.58
C LYS A 138 14.02 -13.94 0.16
N PHE A 139 13.79 -12.66 0.46
CA PHE A 139 14.68 -11.54 0.14
C PHE A 139 15.69 -11.20 1.24
N TYR A 140 15.72 -11.93 2.36
CA TYR A 140 16.62 -11.63 3.48
C TYR A 140 18.05 -12.13 3.23
N ASP A 141 18.21 -13.25 2.52
CA ASP A 141 19.52 -13.89 2.29
C ASP A 141 20.09 -13.64 0.89
N GLU A 142 19.24 -13.51 -0.13
CA GLU A 142 19.08 -12.24 -0.83
C GLU A 142 20.28 -11.43 -1.23
#